data_AF-A0AAW0QY21-F1
#
_entry.id   AF-A0AAW0QY21-F1
#
_cell.length_a   1.000
_cell.length_b   1.000
_cell.length_c   1.000
_cell.angle_alpha   90.00
_cell.angle_beta   90.00
_cell.angle_gamma   90.00
#
_symmetry.space_group_name_H-M   'P 1'
#
loop_
_entity.id
_entity.type
_entity.pdbx_description
1 polymer ?
#
loop_
_entity_poly.entity_id
_entity_poly.type
_entity_poly.pdbx_seq_one_letter_code
_entity_poly.pdbx_strand_id
1 'polypeptide(L)'
;MSHAALSLYLFSFIGLVQLWGRTVIDGTLLNLFSALHGPAPYLLPGTQTPLKSTFTGIFPIDYLLRVLVVFFWEVADGSHPSSSAIGLYFLGQYFSVLVVFYLENVRNGTGSATGIGCTGPLWALSYIRHLPGRRGNHLLLAELQRLSLVPPHVPVMLLAALTIGYATTALSMMLPSPHTISHETKQIVLAVWNVFPIWVFAAWTVLRFTVHPSARIQQPSAATVHNTVLTKGTLSSVYIPSLILSSLSHVAILAVSMSTYLFPIIFRPEYLIDLHPSNVFLPPLTVVAGETVGDGTRSFMLWDQLLGYSSVILVMLWKLHSVADLVGSSLSWLKLIAVSAITSSIVGPGSCCLLICWYKDWLLLPRK
;
A
#
# COMPACT_ATOMS: atom_id res chain seq x y z
N MET A 1 -9.54 -23.25 -12.74
CA MET A 1 -8.64 -22.34 -11.98
C MET A 1 -7.41 -23.14 -11.63
N SER A 2 -6.19 -22.60 -11.79
CA SER A 2 -4.99 -23.28 -11.31
C SER A 2 -5.05 -23.43 -9.78
N HIS A 3 -4.44 -24.49 -9.23
CA HIS A 3 -4.35 -24.68 -7.77
C HIS A 3 -3.76 -23.44 -7.06
N ALA A 4 -2.78 -22.78 -7.69
CA ALA A 4 -2.19 -21.55 -7.18
C ALA A 4 -3.19 -20.38 -7.07
N ALA A 5 -4.06 -20.19 -8.06
CA ALA A 5 -5.08 -19.14 -8.01
C ALA A 5 -6.08 -19.40 -6.87
N LEU A 6 -6.48 -20.65 -6.66
CA LEU A 6 -7.36 -21.04 -5.56
C LEU A 6 -6.71 -20.77 -4.19
N SER A 7 -5.44 -21.11 -4.02
CA SER A 7 -4.70 -20.84 -2.79
C SER A 7 -4.61 -19.34 -2.48
N LEU A 8 -4.38 -18.51 -3.49
CA LEU A 8 -4.36 -17.05 -3.33
C LEU A 8 -5.75 -16.49 -2.97
N TYR A 9 -6.82 -17.00 -3.60
CA TYR A 9 -8.20 -16.63 -3.24
C TYR A 9 -8.51 -16.97 -1.79
N LEU A 10 -8.14 -18.18 -1.35
CA LEU A 10 -8.37 -18.63 0.02
C LEU A 10 -7.56 -17.79 1.01
N PHE A 11 -6.29 -17.50 0.72
CA PHE A 11 -5.45 -16.64 1.54
C PHE A 11 -6.05 -15.24 1.70
N SER A 12 -6.46 -14.61 0.60
CA SER A 12 -7.06 -13.27 0.65
C SER A 12 -8.42 -13.26 1.35
N PHE A 13 -9.24 -14.31 1.17
CA PHE A 13 -10.51 -14.44 1.88
C PHE A 13 -10.32 -14.62 3.39
N ILE A 14 -9.43 -15.53 3.81
CA ILE A 14 -9.07 -15.74 5.22
C ILE A 14 -8.53 -14.44 5.80
N GLY A 15 -7.64 -13.74 5.08
CA GLY A 15 -7.10 -12.46 5.52
C GLY A 15 -8.18 -11.40 5.73
N LEU A 16 -9.16 -11.32 4.82
CA LEU A 16 -10.29 -10.39 4.97
C LEU A 16 -11.14 -10.73 6.20
N VAL A 17 -11.50 -12.01 6.37
CA VAL A 17 -12.29 -12.48 7.52
C VAL A 17 -11.54 -12.26 8.82
N GLN A 18 -10.24 -12.55 8.86
CA GLN A 18 -9.42 -12.37 10.06
C GLN A 18 -9.30 -10.89 10.43
N LEU A 19 -9.06 -10.01 9.45
CA LEU A 19 -8.89 -8.59 9.71
C LEU A 19 -10.18 -7.96 10.29
N TRP A 20 -11.31 -8.14 9.61
CA TRP A 20 -12.58 -7.57 10.06
C TRP A 20 -13.19 -8.30 11.26
N GLY A 21 -13.05 -9.62 11.30
CA GLY A 21 -13.47 -10.43 12.45
C GLY A 21 -12.73 -9.99 13.71
N ARG A 22 -11.45 -9.66 13.62
CA ARG A 22 -10.69 -9.15 14.75
C ARG A 22 -11.22 -7.79 15.23
N THR A 23 -11.48 -6.85 14.33
CA THR A 23 -12.05 -5.52 14.66
C THR A 23 -13.41 -5.62 15.37
N VAL A 24 -14.16 -6.71 15.13
CA VAL A 24 -15.40 -7.00 15.84
C VAL A 24 -15.10 -7.57 17.23
N ILE A 25 -14.21 -8.56 17.32
CA ILE A 25 -13.92 -9.29 18.57
C ILE A 25 -13.15 -8.42 19.57
N ASP A 26 -12.26 -7.54 19.11
CA ASP A 26 -11.49 -6.62 19.96
C ASP A 26 -12.26 -5.35 20.37
N GLY A 27 -13.53 -5.23 19.98
CA GLY A 27 -14.38 -4.10 20.36
C GLY A 27 -14.11 -2.80 19.58
N THR A 28 -13.14 -2.76 18.67
CA THR A 28 -12.82 -1.57 17.87
C THR A 28 -14.04 -1.03 17.11
N LEU A 29 -14.82 -1.94 16.50
CA LEU A 29 -16.03 -1.56 15.79
C LEU A 29 -17.07 -0.93 16.73
N LEU A 30 -17.20 -1.45 17.95
CA LEU A 30 -18.10 -0.91 18.96
C LEU A 30 -17.64 0.49 19.43
N ASN A 31 -16.33 0.68 19.62
CA ASN A 31 -15.76 1.98 19.98
C ASN A 31 -15.99 3.01 18.87
N LEU A 32 -15.82 2.62 17.59
CA LEU A 32 -16.16 3.46 16.44
C LEU A 32 -17.66 3.82 16.41
N PHE A 33 -18.55 2.85 16.62
CA PHE A 33 -19.99 3.11 16.65
C PHE A 33 -20.36 4.07 17.78
N SER A 34 -19.76 3.89 18.95
CA SER A 34 -19.97 4.75 20.13
C SER A 34 -19.47 6.17 19.88
N ALA A 35 -18.34 6.34 19.20
CA ALA A 35 -17.83 7.65 18.78
C ALA A 35 -18.76 8.34 17.75
N LEU A 36 -19.42 7.58 16.89
CA LEU A 36 -20.24 8.16 15.81
C LEU A 36 -21.69 8.44 16.20
N HIS A 37 -22.25 7.64 17.13
CA HIS A 37 -23.67 7.66 17.50
C HIS A 37 -23.92 7.81 19.01
N GLY A 38 -22.87 8.11 19.79
CA GLY A 38 -23.01 8.40 21.21
C GLY A 38 -23.96 9.58 21.47
N PRO A 39 -24.53 9.68 22.68
CA PRO A 39 -25.48 10.72 23.03
C PRO A 39 -24.86 12.12 23.08
N ALA A 40 -23.53 12.21 23.22
CA ALA A 40 -22.77 13.46 23.22
C ALA A 40 -21.88 13.56 21.96
N PRO A 41 -21.57 14.77 21.49
CA PRO A 41 -20.59 14.96 20.41
C PRO A 41 -19.25 14.32 20.78
N TYR A 42 -18.73 13.47 19.90
CA TYR A 42 -17.41 12.87 20.11
C TYR A 42 -16.32 13.93 20.00
N LEU A 43 -15.54 14.09 21.05
CA LEU A 43 -14.37 14.95 21.09
C LEU A 43 -13.17 14.15 20.61
N LEU A 44 -12.39 14.75 19.71
CA LEU A 44 -11.19 14.09 19.19
C LEU A 44 -10.17 13.90 20.32
N PRO A 45 -9.54 12.70 20.43
CA PRO A 45 -8.56 12.40 21.47
C PRO A 45 -7.50 13.50 21.60
N GLY A 46 -7.20 13.86 22.85
CA GLY A 46 -6.23 14.92 23.16
C GLY A 46 -6.70 16.36 22.86
N THR A 47 -7.97 16.57 22.50
CA THR A 47 -8.49 17.89 22.15
C THR A 47 -9.86 18.19 22.79
N GLN A 48 -10.31 19.45 22.68
CA GLN A 48 -11.68 19.87 22.98
C GLN A 48 -12.50 20.10 21.69
N THR A 49 -12.03 19.58 20.55
CA THR A 49 -12.67 19.82 19.25
C THR A 49 -13.61 18.65 18.93
N PRO A 50 -14.89 18.93 18.61
CA PRO A 50 -15.81 17.87 18.19
C PRO A 50 -15.47 17.34 16.79
N LEU A 51 -15.82 16.08 16.54
CA LEU A 51 -15.79 15.48 15.22
C LEU A 51 -16.68 16.28 14.25
N LYS A 52 -16.12 16.66 13.10
CA LYS A 52 -16.82 17.34 12.03
C LYS A 52 -17.92 16.42 11.48
N SER A 53 -19.14 16.93 11.43
CA SER A 53 -20.32 16.18 10.98
C SER A 53 -20.49 16.16 9.46
N THR A 54 -20.05 17.22 8.78
CA THR A 54 -20.27 17.45 7.36
C THR A 54 -18.97 17.80 6.65
N PHE A 55 -18.61 17.06 5.61
CA PHE A 55 -17.42 17.30 4.77
C PHE A 55 -17.82 17.73 3.36
N THR A 56 -18.78 17.02 2.78
CA THR A 56 -19.27 17.20 1.40
C THR A 56 -20.73 17.61 1.34
N GLY A 57 -21.51 17.37 2.41
CA GLY A 57 -22.96 17.54 2.43
C GLY A 57 -23.74 16.30 1.97
N ILE A 58 -23.05 15.23 1.55
CA ILE A 58 -23.68 14.00 1.07
C ILE A 58 -23.60 12.94 2.17
N PHE A 59 -24.73 12.62 2.80
CA PHE A 59 -24.77 11.80 4.02
C PHE A 59 -23.95 10.50 3.97
N PRO A 60 -24.09 9.60 2.97
CA PRO A 60 -23.30 8.36 2.95
C PRO A 60 -21.79 8.60 2.85
N ILE A 61 -21.37 9.65 2.14
CA ILE A 61 -19.96 10.00 1.96
C ILE A 61 -19.42 10.59 3.26
N ASP A 62 -20.15 11.53 3.86
CA ASP A 62 -19.74 12.18 5.11
C ASP A 62 -19.70 11.19 6.26
N TYR A 63 -20.61 10.22 6.30
CA TYR A 63 -20.58 9.13 7.28
C TYR A 63 -19.31 8.29 7.15
N LEU A 64 -18.93 7.88 5.94
CA LEU A 64 -17.69 7.14 5.70
C LEU A 64 -16.46 7.97 6.07
N LEU A 65 -16.41 9.25 5.69
CA LEU A 65 -15.30 10.13 6.02
C LEU A 65 -15.17 10.34 7.54
N ARG A 66 -16.29 10.43 8.26
CA ARG A 66 -16.29 10.49 9.73
C ARG A 66 -15.68 9.23 10.36
N VAL A 67 -16.07 8.04 9.89
CA VAL A 67 -15.48 6.77 10.34
C VAL A 67 -13.96 6.81 10.15
N LEU A 68 -13.50 7.21 8.96
CA LEU A 68 -12.08 7.22 8.62
C LEU A 68 -11.29 8.29 9.39
N VAL A 69 -11.88 9.46 9.64
CA VAL A 69 -11.26 10.50 10.47
C VAL A 69 -11.09 10.00 11.91
N VAL A 70 -12.12 9.40 12.51
CA VAL A 70 -12.01 8.85 13.87
C VAL A 70 -10.95 7.74 13.91
N PHE A 71 -10.94 6.85 12.91
CA PHE A 71 -10.01 5.74 12.84
C PHE A 71 -8.53 6.17 12.71
N PHE A 72 -8.25 7.18 11.88
CA PHE A 72 -6.88 7.63 11.59
C PHE A 72 -6.44 8.85 12.40
N TRP A 73 -7.28 9.43 13.26
CA TRP A 73 -6.93 10.62 14.04
C TRP A 73 -5.66 10.39 14.87
N GLU A 74 -5.69 9.38 15.74
CA GLU A 74 -4.58 9.07 16.67
C GLU A 74 -3.32 8.56 15.95
N VAL A 75 -3.49 8.06 14.72
CA VAL A 75 -2.36 7.72 13.84
C VAL A 75 -1.68 8.99 13.33
N ALA A 76 -2.46 10.00 12.94
CA ALA A 76 -1.96 11.19 12.25
C ALA A 76 -1.57 12.34 13.18
N ASP A 77 -2.16 12.44 14.38
CA ASP A 77 -1.86 13.53 15.32
C ASP A 77 -0.64 13.26 16.20
N GLY A 78 -0.22 11.99 16.33
CA GLY A 78 0.93 11.60 17.15
C GLY A 78 0.60 11.27 18.60
N SER A 79 -0.68 11.32 18.99
CA SER A 79 -1.12 11.04 20.36
C SER A 79 -0.93 9.57 20.76
N HIS A 80 -0.87 8.67 19.77
CA HIS A 80 -0.60 7.25 19.97
C HIS A 80 0.67 6.83 19.21
N PRO A 81 1.87 6.93 19.83
CA PRO A 81 3.16 6.85 19.11
C PRO A 81 3.38 5.58 18.29
N SER A 82 2.93 4.43 18.81
CA SER A 82 3.03 3.15 18.11
C SER A 82 2.18 3.13 16.83
N SER A 83 0.92 3.57 16.90
CA SER A 83 0.02 3.72 15.76
C SER A 83 0.57 4.70 14.72
N SER A 84 1.12 5.83 15.16
CA SER A 84 1.77 6.80 14.27
C SER A 84 3.00 6.22 13.56
N ALA A 85 3.86 5.49 14.29
CA ALA A 85 5.02 4.81 13.69
C ALA A 85 4.59 3.77 12.64
N ILE A 86 3.56 2.98 12.95
CA ILE A 86 2.96 2.00 12.02
C ILE A 86 2.35 2.69 10.80
N GLY A 87 1.71 3.85 10.98
CA GLY A 87 1.17 4.67 9.89
C GLY A 87 2.24 5.25 8.97
N LEU A 88 3.32 5.80 9.54
CA LEU A 88 4.47 6.28 8.75
C LEU A 88 5.14 5.13 7.99
N TYR A 89 5.30 3.98 8.64
CA TYR A 89 5.82 2.78 8.02
C TYR A 89 4.93 2.30 6.86
N PHE A 90 3.62 2.24 7.08
CA PHE A 90 2.62 1.96 6.04
C PHE A 90 2.78 2.89 4.85
N LEU A 91 2.84 4.21 5.10
CA LEU A 91 2.89 5.20 4.02
C LEU A 91 4.09 4.99 3.10
N GLY A 92 5.27 4.75 3.67
CA GLY A 92 6.50 4.53 2.90
C GLY A 92 6.52 3.19 2.18
N GLN A 93 6.10 2.11 2.84
CA GLN A 93 6.04 0.77 2.23
C GLN A 93 5.01 0.69 1.11
N TYR A 94 3.84 1.28 1.33
CA TYR A 94 2.73 1.21 0.40
C TYR A 94 3.00 1.97 -0.89
N PHE A 95 3.86 3.00 -0.89
CA PHE A 95 4.29 3.69 -2.11
C PHE A 95 4.88 2.73 -3.16
N SER A 96 5.76 1.82 -2.75
CA SER A 96 6.35 0.80 -3.65
C SER A 96 5.31 -0.19 -4.17
N VAL A 97 4.34 -0.55 -3.33
CA VAL A 97 3.22 -1.42 -3.70
C VAL A 97 2.31 -0.72 -4.74
N LEU A 98 2.01 0.56 -4.55
CA LEU A 98 1.23 1.36 -5.49
C LEU A 98 1.90 1.42 -6.87
N VAL A 99 3.23 1.56 -6.94
CA VAL A 99 3.97 1.49 -8.22
C VAL A 99 3.73 0.16 -8.92
N VAL A 100 3.86 -0.96 -8.22
CA VAL A 100 3.56 -2.29 -8.79
C VAL A 100 2.13 -2.34 -9.29
N PHE A 101 1.16 -1.88 -8.48
CA PHE A 101 -0.26 -1.95 -8.82
C PHE A 101 -0.62 -1.13 -10.05
N TYR A 102 -0.24 0.15 -10.07
CA TYR A 102 -0.58 1.03 -11.18
C TYR A 102 0.15 0.65 -12.46
N LEU A 103 1.40 0.22 -12.38
CA LEU A 103 2.14 -0.22 -13.55
C LEU A 103 1.50 -1.48 -14.17
N GLU A 104 1.07 -2.43 -13.34
CA GLU A 104 0.34 -3.62 -13.78
C GLU A 104 -1.03 -3.27 -14.40
N ASN A 105 -1.75 -2.31 -13.83
CA ASN A 105 -3.01 -1.83 -14.41
C ASN A 105 -2.81 -1.15 -15.77
N VAL A 106 -1.74 -0.37 -15.93
CA VAL A 106 -1.39 0.24 -17.23
C VAL A 106 -1.05 -0.84 -18.25
N ARG A 107 -0.28 -1.86 -17.88
CA ARG A 107 0.08 -3.00 -18.75
C ARG A 107 -1.14 -3.80 -19.21
N ASN A 108 -2.09 -4.03 -18.31
CA ASN A 108 -3.33 -4.76 -18.60
C ASN A 108 -4.38 -3.91 -19.33
N GLY A 109 -4.13 -2.60 -19.55
CA GLY A 109 -5.08 -1.70 -20.20
C GLY A 109 -6.36 -1.46 -19.40
N THR A 110 -6.41 -1.87 -18.13
CA THR A 110 -7.59 -1.72 -17.28
C THR A 110 -7.76 -0.29 -16.79
N GLY A 111 -6.67 0.50 -16.72
CA GLY A 111 -6.69 1.93 -16.37
C GLY A 111 -7.45 2.26 -15.08
N SER A 112 -7.68 1.24 -14.24
CA SER A 112 -8.75 1.27 -13.26
C SER A 112 -8.26 1.84 -11.94
N ALA A 113 -9.02 2.76 -11.39
CA ALA A 113 -8.85 3.30 -10.04
C ALA A 113 -9.20 2.28 -8.93
N THR A 114 -9.25 0.96 -9.22
CA THR A 114 -9.61 -0.12 -8.28
C THR A 114 -8.70 -0.25 -7.05
N GLY A 115 -7.77 0.67 -6.83
CA GLY A 115 -7.00 0.82 -5.59
C GLY A 115 -7.69 1.69 -4.53
N ILE A 116 -8.97 2.07 -4.66
CA ILE A 116 -9.72 2.81 -3.62
C ILE A 116 -9.75 2.01 -2.32
N GLY A 117 -8.89 2.36 -1.35
CA GLY A 117 -8.99 2.02 0.07
C GLY A 117 -9.11 0.54 0.42
N CYS A 118 -8.92 -0.34 -0.55
CA CYS A 118 -9.09 -1.77 -0.39
C CYS A 118 -7.88 -2.32 0.34
N THR A 119 -8.13 -3.01 1.45
CA THR A 119 -7.14 -3.83 2.15
C THR A 119 -6.38 -4.67 1.11
N GLY A 120 -5.08 -4.88 1.27
CA GLY A 120 -4.27 -5.61 0.29
C GLY A 120 -4.87 -6.96 -0.18
N PRO A 121 -5.62 -7.70 0.66
CA PRO A 121 -6.42 -8.84 0.23
C PRO A 121 -7.50 -8.54 -0.83
N LEU A 122 -8.23 -7.43 -0.73
CA LEU A 122 -9.24 -7.04 -1.72
C LEU A 122 -8.61 -6.70 -3.08
N TRP A 123 -7.44 -6.06 -3.07
CA TRP A 123 -6.66 -5.90 -4.30
C TRP A 123 -6.26 -7.24 -4.89
N ALA A 124 -5.73 -8.16 -4.08
CA ALA A 124 -5.32 -9.48 -4.56
C ALA A 124 -6.51 -10.24 -5.18
N LEU A 125 -7.69 -10.21 -4.55
CA LEU A 125 -8.92 -10.78 -5.11
C LEU A 125 -9.29 -10.17 -6.47
N SER A 126 -9.22 -8.83 -6.57
CA SER A 126 -9.48 -8.11 -7.82
C SER A 126 -8.43 -8.47 -8.89
N TYR A 127 -7.15 -8.50 -8.52
CA TYR A 127 -6.05 -8.81 -9.43
C TYR A 127 -6.16 -10.23 -9.98
N ILE A 128 -6.41 -11.23 -9.11
CA ILE A 128 -6.60 -12.63 -9.52
C ILE A 128 -7.82 -12.77 -10.45
N ARG A 129 -8.87 -11.95 -10.25
CA ARG A 129 -10.04 -11.97 -11.13
C ARG A 129 -9.71 -11.51 -12.55
N HIS A 130 -8.86 -10.49 -12.69
CA HIS A 130 -8.46 -9.91 -13.98
C HIS A 130 -7.22 -10.55 -14.59
N LEU A 131 -6.74 -11.64 -13.98
CA LEU A 131 -5.48 -12.25 -14.35
C LEU A 131 -5.56 -12.83 -15.78
N PRO A 132 -4.63 -12.48 -16.69
CA PRO A 132 -4.67 -12.91 -18.09
C PRO A 132 -4.70 -14.44 -18.28
N GLY A 133 -4.20 -15.19 -17.30
CA GLY A 133 -4.14 -16.66 -17.30
C GLY A 133 -5.49 -17.40 -17.17
N ARG A 134 -6.62 -16.68 -17.11
CA ARG A 134 -7.95 -17.30 -17.20
C ARG A 134 -8.36 -17.62 -18.65
N ARG A 135 -7.65 -17.10 -19.65
CA ARG A 135 -7.70 -17.59 -21.04
C ARG A 135 -6.79 -18.81 -21.13
N GLY A 136 -7.38 -19.99 -21.14
CA GLY A 136 -6.73 -21.28 -20.93
C GLY A 136 -5.74 -21.77 -21.99
N ASN A 137 -4.88 -20.92 -22.56
CA ASN A 137 -3.82 -21.36 -23.47
C ASN A 137 -2.48 -20.75 -23.02
N HIS A 138 -1.41 -21.55 -23.09
CA HIS A 138 -0.02 -21.17 -22.87
C HIS A 138 0.28 -19.78 -23.43
N LEU A 139 0.37 -18.76 -22.56
CA LEU A 139 0.86 -17.45 -22.98
C LEU A 139 2.31 -17.64 -23.39
N LEU A 140 2.58 -17.50 -24.69
CA LEU A 140 3.93 -17.54 -25.23
C LEU A 140 4.78 -16.44 -24.57
N LEU A 141 6.06 -16.72 -24.39
CA LEU A 141 7.03 -15.76 -23.84
C LEU A 141 6.94 -14.39 -24.53
N ALA A 142 6.76 -14.39 -25.85
CA ALA A 142 6.61 -13.17 -26.66
C ALA A 142 5.42 -12.29 -26.23
N GLU A 143 4.30 -12.90 -25.83
CA GLU A 143 3.12 -12.15 -25.37
C GLU A 143 3.37 -11.55 -23.97
N LEU A 144 4.02 -12.30 -23.07
CA LEU A 144 4.41 -11.76 -21.75
C LEU A 144 5.45 -10.64 -21.86
N GLN A 145 6.38 -10.74 -22.80
CA GLN A 145 7.34 -9.69 -23.11
C GLN A 145 6.62 -8.44 -23.58
N ARG A 146 5.71 -8.56 -24.55
CA ARG A 146 4.90 -7.46 -25.05
C ARG A 146 4.07 -6.80 -23.94
N LEU A 147 3.41 -7.58 -23.10
CA LEU A 147 2.62 -7.07 -21.97
C LEU A 147 3.47 -6.40 -20.88
N SER A 148 4.77 -6.70 -20.81
CA SER A 148 5.69 -6.07 -19.86
C SER A 148 6.26 -4.74 -20.36
N LEU A 149 6.16 -4.46 -21.66
CA LEU A 149 6.58 -3.19 -22.26
C LEU A 149 5.60 -2.07 -21.87
N VAL A 150 6.18 -0.91 -21.58
CA VAL A 150 5.44 0.32 -21.35
C VAL A 150 6.08 1.46 -22.14
N PRO A 151 5.29 2.43 -22.64
CA PRO A 151 5.84 3.63 -23.27
C PRO A 151 6.81 4.38 -22.34
N PRO A 152 7.88 5.03 -22.86
CA PRO A 152 8.88 5.69 -22.02
C PRO A 152 8.36 6.82 -21.12
N HIS A 153 7.26 7.48 -21.46
CA HIS A 153 6.70 8.53 -20.61
C HIS A 153 5.88 7.97 -19.43
N VAL A 154 5.40 6.73 -19.51
CA VAL A 154 4.48 6.14 -18.53
C VAL A 154 5.09 6.05 -17.12
N PRO A 155 6.31 5.50 -16.91
CA PRO A 155 6.90 5.42 -15.58
C PRO A 155 7.12 6.78 -14.91
N VAL A 156 7.58 7.78 -15.67
CA VAL A 156 7.79 9.15 -15.16
C VAL A 156 6.46 9.80 -14.78
N MET A 157 5.45 9.65 -15.64
CA MET A 157 4.10 10.16 -15.40
C MET A 157 3.44 9.48 -14.20
N LEU A 158 3.70 8.17 -14.02
CA LEU A 158 3.22 7.42 -12.88
C LEU A 158 3.85 7.92 -11.58
N LEU A 159 5.16 8.13 -11.57
CA LEU A 159 5.86 8.69 -10.42
C LEU A 159 5.28 10.07 -10.05
N ALA A 160 5.09 10.95 -11.04
CA ALA A 160 4.48 12.26 -10.82
C ALA A 160 3.05 12.17 -10.27
N ALA A 161 2.21 11.29 -10.83
CA ALA A 161 0.85 11.08 -10.36
C ALA A 161 0.78 10.56 -8.91
N LEU A 162 1.66 9.63 -8.54
CA LEU A 162 1.77 9.12 -7.17
C LEU A 162 2.30 10.19 -6.21
N THR A 163 3.28 10.99 -6.63
CA THR A 163 3.76 12.11 -5.81
C THR A 163 2.64 13.11 -5.55
N ILE A 164 1.92 13.54 -6.59
CA ILE A 164 0.84 14.53 -6.47
C ILE A 164 -0.35 13.98 -5.67
N GLY A 165 -0.84 12.80 -6.02
CA GLY A 165 -2.09 12.27 -5.48
C GLY A 165 -1.94 11.58 -4.12
N TYR A 166 -0.81 10.92 -3.89
CA TYR A 166 -0.56 10.13 -2.67
C TYR A 166 0.44 10.79 -1.73
N ALA A 167 1.65 11.13 -2.20
CA ALA A 167 2.68 11.66 -1.30
C ALA A 167 2.29 13.05 -0.76
N THR A 168 1.82 13.96 -1.59
CA THR A 168 1.38 15.29 -1.16
C THR A 168 0.23 15.23 -0.17
N THR A 169 -0.77 14.38 -0.42
CA THR A 169 -1.92 14.24 0.50
C THR A 169 -1.51 13.61 1.82
N ALA A 170 -0.60 12.62 1.80
CA ALA A 170 -0.04 12.00 3.01
C ALA A 170 0.79 12.99 3.83
N LEU A 171 1.67 13.76 3.19
CA LEU A 171 2.47 14.80 3.86
C LEU A 171 1.59 15.89 4.47
N SER A 172 0.50 16.27 3.78
CA SER A 172 -0.47 17.22 4.33
C SER A 172 -1.09 16.70 5.63
N MET A 173 -1.43 15.40 5.67
CA MET A 173 -2.02 14.75 6.85
C MET A 173 -1.03 14.67 8.01
N MET A 174 0.28 14.68 7.75
CA MET A 174 1.33 14.66 8.78
C MET A 174 1.57 16.03 9.44
N LEU A 175 0.97 17.12 8.93
CA LEU A 175 1.18 18.44 9.52
C LEU A 175 0.67 18.51 10.97
N PRO A 176 1.46 19.08 11.91
CA PRO A 176 1.07 19.18 13.31
C PRO A 176 -0.19 20.04 13.52
N SER A 177 -1.10 19.55 14.36
CA SER A 177 -2.27 20.29 14.81
C SER A 177 -2.22 20.43 16.34
N PRO A 178 -2.54 21.59 16.93
CA PRO A 178 -3.06 22.81 16.29
C PRO A 178 -1.97 23.78 15.80
N HIS A 179 -0.69 23.48 16.03
CA HIS A 179 0.40 24.44 15.83
C HIS A 179 0.61 24.89 14.37
N THR A 180 0.51 23.97 13.40
CA THR A 180 0.68 24.29 11.97
C THR A 180 -0.65 24.41 11.25
N ILE A 181 -1.61 23.53 11.57
CA ILE A 181 -2.98 23.56 11.03
C ILE A 181 -4.00 23.41 12.16
N SER A 182 -5.19 24.04 12.04
CA SER A 182 -6.27 23.87 13.02
C SER A 182 -6.76 22.41 13.07
N HIS A 183 -7.41 22.03 14.17
CA HIS A 183 -8.01 20.69 14.32
C HIS A 183 -9.06 20.42 13.24
N GLU A 184 -9.83 21.43 12.84
CA GLU A 184 -10.78 21.30 11.73
C GLU A 184 -10.07 21.02 10.40
N THR A 185 -9.01 21.78 10.08
CA THR A 185 -8.22 21.55 8.87
C THR A 185 -7.58 20.16 8.88
N LYS A 186 -7.10 19.67 10.03
CA LYS A 186 -6.54 18.31 10.17
C LYS A 186 -7.58 17.24 9.80
N GLN A 187 -8.83 17.38 10.25
CA GLN A 187 -9.92 16.46 9.87
C GLN A 187 -10.19 16.48 8.37
N ILE A 188 -10.19 17.67 7.74
CA ILE A 188 -10.39 17.79 6.28
C ILE A 188 -9.25 17.09 5.53
N VAL A 189 -8.00 17.32 5.94
CA VAL A 189 -6.86 16.71 5.26
C VAL A 189 -6.83 15.19 5.45
N LEU A 190 -7.23 14.67 6.62
CA LEU A 190 -7.47 13.25 6.85
C LEU A 190 -8.52 12.68 5.88
N ALA A 191 -9.65 13.37 5.71
CA ALA A 191 -10.70 12.98 4.78
C ALA A 191 -10.19 12.98 3.33
N VAL A 192 -9.43 14.00 2.93
CA VAL A 192 -8.82 14.13 1.59
C VAL A 192 -7.82 13.00 1.32
N TRP A 193 -6.99 12.64 2.29
CA TRP A 193 -6.03 11.53 2.15
C TRP A 193 -6.72 10.18 1.96
N ASN A 194 -7.82 9.92 2.66
CA ASN A 194 -8.53 8.63 2.56
C ASN A 194 -9.10 8.35 1.16
N VAL A 195 -9.23 9.37 0.31
CA VAL A 195 -9.63 9.23 -1.10
C VAL A 195 -8.47 9.45 -2.08
N PHE A 196 -7.21 9.30 -1.63
CA PHE A 196 -6.01 9.44 -2.45
C PHE A 196 -6.03 8.72 -3.81
N PRO A 197 -6.67 7.54 -3.98
CA PRO A 197 -6.68 6.86 -5.28
C PRO A 197 -7.40 7.69 -6.35
N ILE A 198 -8.40 8.48 -5.96
CA ILE A 198 -9.08 9.43 -6.84
C ILE A 198 -8.11 10.55 -7.22
N TRP A 199 -7.33 11.07 -6.27
CA TRP A 199 -6.32 12.11 -6.55
C TRP A 199 -5.19 11.61 -7.45
N VAL A 200 -4.71 10.39 -7.25
CA VAL A 200 -3.71 9.76 -8.13
C VAL A 200 -4.30 9.57 -9.55
N PHE A 201 -5.54 9.10 -9.65
CA PHE A 201 -6.21 8.94 -10.94
C PHE A 201 -6.45 10.27 -11.65
N ALA A 202 -6.86 11.31 -10.92
CA ALA A 202 -7.04 12.65 -11.45
C ALA A 202 -5.71 13.23 -11.94
N ALA A 203 -4.64 13.14 -11.13
CA ALA A 203 -3.30 13.58 -11.51
C ALA A 203 -2.79 12.83 -12.77
N TRP A 204 -2.95 11.51 -12.80
CA TRP A 204 -2.62 10.69 -13.97
C TRP A 204 -3.38 11.14 -15.23
N THR A 205 -4.69 11.40 -15.09
CA THR A 205 -5.55 11.82 -16.19
C THR A 205 -5.12 13.19 -16.74
N VAL A 206 -4.88 14.16 -15.86
CA VAL A 206 -4.41 15.49 -16.23
C VAL A 206 -3.05 15.40 -16.93
N LEU A 207 -2.08 14.68 -16.35
CA LEU A 207 -0.75 14.52 -16.95
C LEU A 207 -0.81 13.83 -18.32
N ARG A 208 -1.71 12.87 -18.49
CA ARG A 208 -1.90 12.21 -19.78
C ARG A 208 -2.43 13.17 -20.83
N PHE A 209 -3.42 14.00 -20.48
CA PHE A 209 -3.97 14.99 -21.41
C PHE A 209 -2.96 16.09 -21.76
N THR A 210 -2.10 16.49 -20.84
CA THR A 210 -1.09 17.53 -21.11
C THR A 210 0.09 17.01 -21.95
N VAL A 211 0.57 15.80 -21.67
CA VAL A 211 1.72 15.21 -22.37
C VAL A 211 1.32 14.62 -23.72
N HIS A 212 0.10 14.07 -23.85
CA HIS A 212 -0.30 13.37 -25.07
C HIS A 212 -1.83 13.43 -25.33
N PRO A 213 -2.37 14.60 -25.74
CA PRO A 213 -3.81 14.81 -25.94
C PRO A 213 -4.49 13.80 -26.89
N SER A 214 -3.74 13.34 -27.90
CA SER A 214 -4.26 12.50 -29.00
C SER A 214 -3.78 11.04 -28.95
N ALA A 215 -3.00 10.63 -27.96
CA ALA A 215 -2.53 9.24 -27.89
C ALA A 215 -3.54 8.34 -27.17
N ARG A 216 -4.16 7.42 -27.92
CA ARG A 216 -4.49 6.12 -27.34
C ARG A 216 -3.19 5.55 -26.80
N ILE A 217 -3.22 5.01 -25.57
CA ILE A 217 -2.15 4.11 -25.10
C ILE A 217 -2.27 2.87 -26.00
N GLN A 218 -1.70 2.95 -27.20
CA GLN A 218 -1.52 1.80 -28.05
C GLN A 218 -0.40 1.01 -27.42
N GLN A 219 -0.64 -0.27 -27.15
CA GLN A 219 0.42 -1.17 -26.75
C GLN A 219 1.54 -1.08 -27.80
N PRO A 220 2.81 -1.02 -27.39
CA PRO A 220 3.93 -1.01 -28.32
C PRO A 220 3.78 -2.16 -29.32
N SER A 221 3.95 -1.88 -30.62
CA SER A 221 3.91 -2.94 -31.63
C SER A 221 5.12 -3.86 -31.46
N ALA A 222 5.05 -5.08 -31.99
CA ALA A 222 6.16 -6.03 -31.96
C ALA A 222 7.46 -5.46 -32.57
N ALA A 223 7.38 -4.44 -33.44
CA ALA A 223 8.55 -3.76 -34.00
C ALA A 223 9.25 -2.81 -33.01
N THR A 224 8.57 -2.37 -31.95
CA THR A 224 9.12 -1.50 -30.89
C THR A 224 9.96 -2.28 -29.86
N VAL A 225 9.92 -3.62 -29.91
CA VAL A 225 10.72 -4.54 -29.07
C VAL A 225 12.23 -4.28 -29.21
N HIS A 226 12.67 -3.64 -30.29
CA HIS A 226 14.10 -3.39 -30.53
C HIS A 226 14.75 -2.38 -29.57
N ASN A 227 13.97 -1.60 -28.80
CA ASN A 227 14.46 -0.59 -27.84
C ASN A 227 14.32 -1.01 -26.36
N THR A 228 14.62 -2.28 -26.06
CA THR A 228 14.63 -2.86 -24.70
C THR A 228 15.49 -2.09 -23.69
N VAL A 229 16.58 -1.47 -24.15
CA VAL A 229 17.47 -0.64 -23.31
C VAL A 229 16.74 0.59 -22.79
N LEU A 230 15.97 1.26 -23.66
CA LEU A 230 15.16 2.41 -23.25
C LEU A 230 14.09 1.96 -22.26
N THR A 231 13.39 0.84 -22.50
CA THR A 231 12.37 0.36 -21.56
C THR A 231 12.94 0.03 -20.18
N LYS A 232 14.10 -0.64 -20.08
CA LYS A 232 14.76 -0.91 -18.80
C LYS A 232 15.16 0.38 -18.09
N GLY A 233 15.80 1.31 -18.80
CA GLY A 233 16.18 2.62 -18.26
C GLY A 233 14.97 3.43 -17.77
N THR A 234 13.87 3.38 -18.51
CA THR A 234 12.64 4.07 -18.12
C THR A 234 11.99 3.44 -16.89
N LEU A 235 11.89 2.11 -16.80
CA LEU A 235 11.33 1.47 -15.60
C LEU A 235 12.13 1.80 -14.34
N SER A 236 13.46 1.87 -14.46
CA SER A 236 14.33 2.33 -13.36
C SER A 236 13.97 3.72 -12.85
N SER A 237 13.43 4.62 -13.69
CA SER A 237 13.04 5.98 -13.29
C SER A 237 11.90 6.02 -12.27
N VAL A 238 11.04 4.99 -12.20
CA VAL A 238 10.01 4.85 -11.16
C VAL A 238 10.43 3.86 -10.08
N TYR A 239 11.15 2.79 -10.43
CA TYR A 239 11.56 1.78 -9.47
C TYR A 239 12.58 2.29 -8.45
N ILE A 240 13.64 2.98 -8.90
CA ILE A 240 14.71 3.43 -8.01
C ILE A 240 14.19 4.43 -6.97
N PRO A 241 13.48 5.52 -7.33
CA PRO A 241 12.99 6.47 -6.33
C PRO A 241 12.02 5.83 -5.32
N SER A 242 11.18 4.90 -5.78
CA SER A 242 10.21 4.20 -4.93
C SER A 242 10.89 3.25 -3.95
N LEU A 243 11.93 2.54 -4.40
CA LEU A 243 12.77 1.71 -3.54
C LEU A 243 13.52 2.54 -2.50
N ILE A 244 14.07 3.70 -2.89
CA ILE A 244 14.76 4.60 -1.95
C ILE A 244 13.77 5.07 -0.87
N LEU A 245 12.60 5.58 -1.27
CA LEU A 245 11.58 6.08 -0.33
C LEU A 245 11.12 4.97 0.63
N SER A 246 10.76 3.81 0.10
CA SER A 246 10.26 2.69 0.90
C SER A 246 11.36 2.12 1.79
N SER A 247 12.57 1.88 1.28
CA SER A 247 13.68 1.37 2.09
C SER A 247 14.09 2.36 3.18
N LEU A 248 14.13 3.67 2.87
CA LEU A 248 14.44 4.71 3.84
C LEU A 248 13.40 4.74 4.96
N SER A 249 12.11 4.65 4.63
CA SER A 249 11.04 4.57 5.64
C SER A 249 11.20 3.33 6.54
N HIS A 250 11.57 2.18 5.96
CA HIS A 250 11.78 0.96 6.74
C HIS A 250 12.96 1.09 7.68
N VAL A 251 14.12 1.52 7.16
CA VAL A 251 15.34 1.69 7.96
C VAL A 251 15.14 2.76 9.04
N ALA A 252 14.45 3.86 8.75
CA ALA A 252 14.18 4.91 9.73
C ALA A 252 13.31 4.42 10.90
N ILE A 253 12.17 3.76 10.60
CA ILE A 253 11.28 3.24 11.65
C ILE A 253 11.94 2.09 12.41
N LEU A 254 12.67 1.22 11.71
CA LEU A 254 13.43 0.14 12.35
C LEU A 254 14.52 0.69 13.27
N ALA A 255 15.25 1.73 12.85
CA ALA A 255 16.29 2.35 13.66
C ALA A 255 15.71 2.99 14.93
N VAL A 256 14.64 3.78 14.81
CA VAL A 256 13.95 4.38 15.97
C VAL A 256 13.45 3.28 16.90
N SER A 257 12.80 2.25 16.36
CA SER A 257 12.25 1.18 17.17
C SER A 257 13.32 0.33 17.84
N MET A 258 14.40 -0.03 17.14
CA MET A 258 15.52 -0.76 17.72
C MET A 258 16.28 0.07 18.77
N SER A 259 16.31 1.40 18.62
CA SER A 259 16.98 2.26 19.60
C SER A 259 16.27 2.29 20.96
N THR A 260 14.95 2.05 21.01
CA THR A 260 14.26 1.91 22.31
C THR A 260 14.71 0.66 23.07
N TYR A 261 15.10 -0.40 22.36
CA TYR A 261 15.63 -1.63 22.94
C TYR A 261 17.13 -1.55 23.26
N LEU A 262 17.93 -1.02 22.32
CA LEU A 262 19.39 -0.97 22.44
C LEU A 262 19.90 0.17 23.33
N PHE A 263 19.18 1.30 23.36
CA PHE A 263 19.58 2.52 24.07
C PHE A 263 18.41 3.09 24.91
N PRO A 264 17.81 2.31 25.83
CA PRO A 264 16.57 2.73 26.51
C PRO A 264 16.73 4.02 27.33
N ILE A 265 17.94 4.38 27.75
CA ILE A 265 18.22 5.56 28.59
C ILE A 265 17.94 6.90 27.91
N ILE A 266 17.89 6.94 26.56
CA ILE A 266 17.64 8.18 25.81
C ILE A 266 16.13 8.44 25.58
N PHE A 267 15.27 7.49 25.94
CA PHE A 267 13.82 7.56 25.74
C PHE A 267 13.08 7.73 27.06
N ARG A 268 11.92 8.40 27.00
CA ARG A 268 10.98 8.39 28.12
C ARG A 268 10.33 7.00 28.24
N PRO A 269 9.95 6.56 29.46
CA PRO A 269 9.39 5.22 29.69
C PRO A 269 8.17 4.88 28.80
N GLU A 270 7.32 5.88 28.55
CA GLU A 270 6.16 5.81 27.65
C GLU A 270 6.56 5.35 26.24
N TYR A 271 7.57 6.00 25.63
CA TYR A 271 8.04 5.65 24.29
C TYR A 271 8.79 4.32 24.22
N LEU A 272 9.36 3.84 25.33
CA LEU A 272 10.03 2.53 25.36
C LEU A 272 9.06 1.41 25.06
N ILE A 273 7.84 1.51 25.59
CA ILE A 273 6.79 0.51 25.37
C ILE A 273 6.21 0.71 23.98
N ASP A 274 5.77 1.92 23.64
CA ASP A 274 5.05 2.16 22.40
C ASP A 274 5.90 1.90 21.15
N LEU A 275 7.15 2.34 21.16
CA LEU A 275 8.05 2.21 20.01
C LEU A 275 8.92 0.94 20.09
N HIS A 276 8.64 0.01 21.01
CA HIS A 276 9.34 -1.26 21.06
C HIS A 276 9.17 -2.04 19.74
N PRO A 277 10.19 -2.78 19.24
CA PRO A 277 10.10 -3.51 17.97
C PRO A 277 8.91 -4.47 17.89
N SER A 278 8.57 -5.14 18.99
CA SER A 278 7.38 -6.00 19.04
C SER A 278 6.08 -5.24 18.89
N ASN A 279 6.03 -3.95 19.26
CA ASN A 279 4.82 -3.16 19.19
C ASN A 279 4.60 -2.47 17.85
N VAL A 280 5.68 -2.26 17.08
CA VAL A 280 5.68 -1.60 15.77
C VAL A 280 5.66 -2.60 14.61
N PHE A 281 6.26 -3.79 14.75
CA PHE A 281 6.40 -4.73 13.64
C PHE A 281 5.64 -6.06 13.80
N LEU A 282 5.26 -6.43 15.02
CA LEU A 282 4.59 -7.72 15.27
C LEU A 282 3.11 -7.49 15.59
N PRO A 283 2.18 -8.03 14.79
CA PRO A 283 0.77 -7.99 15.15
C PRO A 283 0.56 -8.76 16.46
N PRO A 284 -0.28 -8.25 17.39
CA PRO A 284 -0.58 -9.00 18.59
C PRO A 284 -1.28 -10.30 18.20
N LEU A 285 -0.91 -11.42 18.82
CA LEU A 285 -1.52 -12.72 18.54
C LEU A 285 -2.80 -12.92 19.36
N THR A 286 -2.83 -12.39 20.58
CA THR A 286 -4.01 -12.40 21.44
C THR A 286 -4.97 -11.29 21.03
N VAL A 287 -6.27 -11.56 21.06
CA VAL A 287 -7.28 -10.53 20.88
C VAL A 287 -7.55 -9.92 22.24
N VAL A 288 -7.13 -8.66 22.41
CA VAL A 288 -7.35 -7.88 23.63
C VAL A 288 -8.37 -6.81 23.27
N ALA A 289 -9.40 -6.65 24.10
CA ALA A 289 -10.39 -5.60 23.88
C ALA A 289 -9.70 -4.23 24.01
N GLY A 290 -9.81 -3.39 22.99
CA GLY A 290 -9.29 -2.03 23.00
C GLY A 290 -10.18 -1.11 23.84
N GLU A 291 -9.58 -0.21 24.62
CA GLU A 291 -10.32 0.80 25.38
C GLU A 291 -10.69 1.99 24.49
N THR A 292 -9.87 2.26 23.48
CA THR A 292 -10.02 3.36 22.54
C THR A 292 -10.18 2.87 21.10
N VAL A 293 -10.46 3.79 20.17
CA VAL A 293 -10.38 3.48 18.74
C VAL A 293 -8.92 3.28 18.33
N GLY A 294 -7.98 4.07 18.87
CA GLY A 294 -6.55 3.98 18.58
C GLY A 294 -5.93 2.61 18.87
N ASP A 295 -6.30 1.98 19.99
CA ASP A 295 -5.85 0.61 20.34
C ASP A 295 -6.22 -0.40 19.24
N GLY A 296 -7.47 -0.28 18.79
CA GLY A 296 -8.04 -1.05 17.70
C GLY A 296 -7.37 -0.78 16.36
N THR A 297 -7.13 0.50 16.05
CA THR A 297 -6.45 0.94 14.83
C THR A 297 -5.05 0.34 14.75
N ARG A 298 -4.28 0.32 15.85
CA ARG A 298 -2.96 -0.31 15.88
C ARG A 298 -3.01 -1.78 15.49
N SER A 299 -3.88 -2.53 16.17
CA SER A 299 -4.13 -3.96 15.93
C SER A 299 -4.51 -4.22 14.48
N PHE A 300 -5.45 -3.45 13.95
CA PHE A 300 -5.91 -3.52 12.57
C PHE A 300 -4.79 -3.26 11.58
N MET A 301 -4.04 -2.16 11.73
CA MET A 301 -3.00 -1.76 10.78
C MET A 301 -1.87 -2.79 10.68
N LEU A 302 -1.47 -3.41 11.79
CA LEU A 302 -0.43 -4.45 11.76
C LEU A 302 -0.88 -5.70 10.99
N TRP A 303 -2.11 -6.15 11.19
CA TRP A 303 -2.65 -7.28 10.44
C TRP A 303 -2.94 -6.94 8.99
N ASP A 304 -3.48 -5.75 8.70
CA ASP A 304 -3.72 -5.30 7.32
C ASP A 304 -2.41 -5.24 6.53
N GLN A 305 -1.35 -4.72 7.14
CA GLN A 305 -0.02 -4.69 6.53
C GLN A 305 0.55 -6.09 6.33
N LEU A 306 0.51 -6.96 7.34
CA LEU A 306 1.03 -8.31 7.23
C LEU A 306 0.31 -9.08 6.12
N LEU A 307 -1.02 -9.11 6.14
CA LEU A 307 -1.84 -9.84 5.18
C LEU A 307 -1.80 -9.20 3.79
N GLY A 308 -1.83 -7.88 3.74
CA GLY A 308 -1.78 -7.10 2.51
C GLY A 308 -0.46 -7.27 1.78
N TYR A 309 0.67 -6.99 2.44
CA TYR A 309 1.98 -7.17 1.82
C TYR A 309 2.25 -8.64 1.47
N SER A 310 1.89 -9.59 2.34
CA SER A 310 2.04 -11.02 2.04
C SER A 310 1.26 -11.42 0.79
N SER A 311 0.03 -10.92 0.63
CA SER A 311 -0.79 -11.18 -0.57
C SER A 311 -0.08 -10.70 -1.83
N VAL A 312 0.47 -9.48 -1.81
CA VAL A 312 1.17 -8.89 -2.97
C VAL A 312 2.46 -9.65 -3.27
N ILE A 313 3.26 -9.96 -2.25
CA ILE A 313 4.50 -10.75 -2.40
C ILE A 313 4.19 -12.10 -3.03
N LEU A 314 3.18 -12.82 -2.53
CA LEU A 314 2.80 -14.14 -3.06
C LEU A 314 2.37 -14.05 -4.53
N VAL A 315 1.57 -13.06 -4.90
CA VAL A 315 1.18 -12.83 -6.30
C VAL A 315 2.40 -12.54 -7.17
N MET A 316 3.32 -11.68 -6.71
CA MET A 316 4.52 -11.33 -7.48
C MET A 316 5.50 -12.50 -7.59
N LEU A 317 5.66 -13.30 -6.54
CA LEU A 317 6.46 -14.52 -6.56
C LEU A 317 5.91 -15.55 -7.54
N TRP A 318 4.58 -15.73 -7.56
CA TRP A 318 3.93 -16.62 -8.50
C TRP A 318 4.18 -16.19 -9.95
N LYS A 319 4.11 -14.89 -10.23
CA LYS A 319 4.45 -14.36 -11.56
C LYS A 319 5.92 -14.53 -11.91
N LEU A 320 6.82 -14.26 -10.97
CA LEU A 320 8.25 -14.44 -11.17
C LEU A 320 8.57 -15.91 -11.47
N HIS A 321 8.01 -16.85 -10.69
CA HIS A 321 8.19 -18.28 -10.90
C HIS A 321 7.68 -18.71 -12.28
N SER A 322 6.47 -18.27 -12.65
CA SER A 322 5.89 -18.57 -13.97
C SER A 322 6.75 -18.05 -15.13
N VAL A 323 7.32 -16.85 -14.97
CA VAL A 323 8.24 -16.28 -15.97
C VAL A 323 9.55 -17.05 -16.03
N ALA A 324 10.11 -17.41 -14.87
CA ALA A 324 11.36 -18.14 -14.76
C ALA A 324 11.27 -19.49 -15.48
N ASP A 325 10.20 -20.24 -15.24
CA ASP A 325 9.96 -21.53 -15.90
C ASP A 325 9.89 -21.39 -17.43
N LEU A 326 9.24 -20.33 -17.92
CA LEU A 326 9.12 -20.05 -19.36
C LEU A 326 10.44 -19.66 -20.03
N VAL A 327 11.37 -19.02 -19.30
CA VAL A 327 12.72 -18.71 -19.81
C VAL A 327 13.74 -19.82 -19.54
N GLY A 328 13.29 -20.99 -19.05
CA GLY A 328 14.15 -22.13 -18.76
C GLY A 328 14.98 -22.00 -17.47
N SER A 329 14.66 -21.02 -16.62
CA SER A 329 15.28 -20.84 -15.30
C SER A 329 14.40 -21.49 -14.23
N SER A 330 14.88 -22.57 -13.59
CA SER A 330 14.13 -23.18 -12.49
C SER A 330 14.41 -22.45 -11.18
N LEU A 331 13.41 -21.74 -10.66
CA LEU A 331 13.48 -21.09 -9.35
C LEU A 331 12.69 -21.90 -8.32
N SER A 332 13.40 -22.44 -7.32
CA SER A 332 12.78 -23.15 -6.20
C SER A 332 11.91 -22.22 -5.36
N TRP A 333 10.67 -22.64 -5.07
CA TRP A 333 9.75 -21.92 -4.19
C TRP A 333 10.34 -21.66 -2.81
N LEU A 334 11.05 -22.62 -2.23
CA LEU A 334 11.69 -22.46 -0.91
C LEU A 334 12.72 -21.33 -0.94
N LYS A 335 13.55 -21.28 -1.99
CA LYS A 335 14.53 -20.19 -2.17
C LYS A 335 13.84 -18.85 -2.37
N LEU A 336 12.79 -18.80 -3.19
CA LEU A 336 12.02 -17.57 -3.43
C LEU A 336 11.40 -17.02 -2.14
N ILE A 337 10.78 -17.88 -1.33
CA ILE A 337 10.20 -17.49 -0.04
C ILE A 337 11.29 -17.03 0.93
N ALA A 338 12.39 -17.79 1.05
CA ALA A 338 13.50 -17.44 1.95
C ALA A 338 14.15 -16.09 1.57
N VAL A 339 14.45 -15.88 0.28
CA VAL A 339 15.02 -14.63 -0.22
C VAL A 339 14.04 -13.47 -0.01
N SER A 340 12.75 -13.68 -0.22
CA SER A 340 11.73 -12.63 0.00
C SER A 340 11.60 -12.26 1.47
N ALA A 341 11.65 -13.25 2.37
CA ALA A 341 11.65 -13.00 3.81
C ALA A 341 12.88 -12.18 4.23
N ILE A 342 14.08 -12.61 3.83
CA ILE A 342 15.33 -11.89 4.12
C ILE A 342 15.28 -10.47 3.55
N THR A 343 14.86 -10.32 2.28
CA THR A 343 14.77 -9.01 1.63
C THR A 343 13.76 -8.12 2.34
N SER A 344 12.60 -8.65 2.73
CA SER A 344 11.58 -7.89 3.47
C SER A 344 12.08 -7.42 4.84
N SER A 345 12.93 -8.19 5.50
CA SER A 345 13.56 -7.81 6.77
C SER A 345 14.64 -6.74 6.63
N ILE A 346 15.27 -6.60 5.46
CA ILE A 346 16.37 -5.64 5.23
C ILE A 346 15.84 -4.30 4.69
N VAL A 347 14.97 -4.36 3.67
CA VAL A 347 14.51 -3.15 2.93
C VAL A 347 13.01 -2.88 3.08
N GLY A 348 12.32 -3.71 3.85
CA GLY A 348 10.87 -3.66 4.01
C GLY A 348 10.10 -4.47 2.96
N PRO A 349 8.87 -4.92 3.29
CA PRO A 349 8.06 -5.78 2.43
C PRO A 349 7.54 -5.05 1.17
N GLY A 350 7.33 -3.74 1.23
CA GLY A 350 6.95 -2.94 0.06
C GLY A 350 8.07 -2.89 -0.97
N SER A 351 9.29 -2.61 -0.54
CA SER A 351 10.49 -2.70 -1.38
C SER A 351 10.71 -4.10 -1.92
N CYS A 352 10.49 -5.14 -1.11
CA CYS A 352 10.58 -6.54 -1.56
C CYS A 352 9.60 -6.83 -2.71
N CYS A 353 8.33 -6.40 -2.60
CA CYS A 353 7.35 -6.53 -3.68
C CYS A 353 7.87 -5.92 -4.99
N LEU A 354 8.41 -4.71 -4.91
CA LEU A 354 8.92 -3.97 -6.05
C LEU A 354 10.17 -4.62 -6.66
N LEU A 355 11.09 -5.13 -5.83
CA LEU A 355 12.27 -5.88 -6.28
C LEU A 355 11.89 -7.17 -7.01
N ILE A 356 10.91 -7.93 -6.51
CA ILE A 356 10.40 -9.12 -7.20
C ILE A 356 9.80 -8.73 -8.56
N CYS A 357 9.02 -7.65 -8.62
CA CYS A 357 8.46 -7.14 -9.87
C CYS A 357 9.55 -6.70 -10.86
N TRP A 358 10.56 -5.98 -10.37
CA TRP A 358 11.68 -5.52 -11.19
C TRP A 358 12.51 -6.70 -11.71
N TYR A 359 12.80 -7.70 -10.87
CA TYR A 359 13.53 -8.89 -11.29
C TYR A 359 12.75 -9.70 -12.34
N LYS A 360 11.42 -9.82 -12.19
CA LYS A 360 10.54 -10.40 -13.21
C LYS A 360 10.67 -9.66 -14.55
N ASP A 361 10.59 -8.33 -14.54
CA ASP A 361 10.73 -7.52 -15.75
C ASP A 361 12.11 -7.67 -16.37
N TRP A 362 13.15 -7.81 -15.55
CA TRP A 362 14.51 -8.00 -16.01
C TRP A 362 14.73 -9.36 -16.69
N LEU A 363 14.06 -10.42 -16.21
CA LEU A 363 14.06 -11.74 -16.86
C LEU A 363 13.31 -11.74 -18.20
N LEU A 364 12.19 -11.01 -18.29
CA LEU A 364 11.40 -10.94 -19.51
C LEU A 364 12.08 -10.13 -20.60
N LEU A 365 12.67 -8.99 -20.26
CA LEU A 365 13.26 -8.08 -21.25
C LEU A 365 14.65 -8.58 -21.68
N PRO A 366 14.89 -8.82 -22.99
CA PRO A 366 16.16 -9.34 -23.51
C PRO A 366 17.41 -8.69 -22.91
N ARG A 367 18.45 -9.49 -22.68
CA ARG A 367 19.81 -8.98 -22.46
C ARG A 367 20.41 -8.65 -23.84
N LYS A 368 21.27 -7.63 -23.87
CA LYS A 368 22.04 -7.26 -25.06
C LYS A 368 22.83 -8.46 -25.58
#